data_AF-A0A9P5NAW6-F1
#
_entry.id   AF-A0A9P5NAW6-F1
#
_cell.length_a   1.000
_cell.length_b   1.000
_cell.length_c   1.000
_cell.angle_alpha   90.00
_cell.angle_beta   90.00
_cell.angle_gamma   90.00
#
_symmetry.space_group_name_H-M   'P 1'
#
loop_
_entity.id
_entity.type
_entity.pdbx_description
1 polymer ?
#
loop_
_entity_poly.entity_id
_entity_poly.type
_entity_poly.pdbx_seq_one_letter_code
_entity_poly.pdbx_strand_id
1 'polypeptide(L)'
;MNLVEDSQRLSESEEEEENDEDEYSPRRRSRRAVKSEKNIADLEDLKFNPPTSTSKRKTAAEPTTTSPESTSTLRKPKSDVASPKKAKKLPSKPKAIPQSLDTPHPAPPHWRETYDTIKEMRSRFVAPVDTMGCQQAQVAESDPKNRRYATLVSLMLSSQTKDEVTNAAIDNLREALGGSITIDAMIAAEDAVISKAIAKVGFWNRKTTYLKQAAIRLRDHFNSDVPKTVDELCSLPGVGPKMSFLCLQIAWDVNDGIGVDVHVHRITNLLRWHKPPTKTPEQTRLNLQSWLPKELYGEINHMLVGFGQVICLPVGPRCDLCDLSKKGLCPSAQKVTSKNRKAVVFTRVQEESKESPAKVEVTLEEEVEEKEFILKINTDS
;
A
#
# COMPACT_ATOMS: atom_id res chain seq x y z
N MET A 1 12.26 71.61 14.76
CA MET A 1 11.96 71.73 16.20
C MET A 1 10.53 71.27 16.40
N ASN A 2 10.31 70.30 17.30
CA ASN A 2 9.16 70.04 18.22
C ASN A 2 7.71 70.31 17.75
N LEU A 3 6.62 69.67 18.21
CA LEU A 3 6.20 68.43 18.92
C LEU A 3 4.63 68.40 18.71
N VAL A 4 3.77 67.43 19.07
CA VAL A 4 3.82 66.23 19.94
C VAL A 4 2.79 65.16 19.44
N GLU A 5 2.77 63.99 20.11
CA GLU A 5 1.78 62.89 20.24
C GLU A 5 0.39 62.87 19.54
N ASP A 6 0.04 61.70 18.96
CA ASP A 6 -0.95 60.73 19.49
C ASP A 6 -0.88 59.44 18.63
N SER A 7 -0.42 58.27 19.07
CA SER A 7 -0.94 57.37 20.13
C SER A 7 -2.25 56.62 19.77
N GLN A 8 -2.12 55.44 19.15
CA GLN A 8 -2.92 54.26 19.51
C GLN A 8 -2.29 52.95 19.02
N ARG A 9 -2.49 51.88 19.80
CA ARG A 9 -1.68 50.64 19.80
C ARG A 9 -2.59 49.42 19.96
N LEU A 10 -2.73 48.62 18.90
CA LEU A 10 -3.38 47.30 18.89
C LEU A 10 -2.59 46.43 17.90
N SER A 11 -1.63 45.65 18.39
CA SER A 11 -1.80 44.24 18.80
C SER A 11 -1.56 43.27 17.65
N GLU A 12 -0.30 43.15 17.25
CA GLU A 12 0.18 41.97 16.55
C GLU A 12 0.07 40.76 17.50
N SER A 13 -0.52 39.68 16.99
CA SER A 13 -0.53 38.37 17.66
C SER A 13 0.34 37.44 16.81
N GLU A 14 1.52 37.12 17.34
CA GLU A 14 2.41 36.13 16.75
C GLU A 14 1.81 34.74 17.02
N GLU A 15 1.24 34.11 15.98
CA GLU A 15 0.93 32.69 16.03
C GLU A 15 2.19 31.90 15.69
N GLU A 16 2.72 31.18 16.67
CA GLU A 16 3.90 30.32 16.53
C GLU A 16 3.56 29.10 15.63
N GLU A 17 4.04 29.08 14.39
CA GLU A 17 3.94 27.90 13.52
C GLU A 17 4.86 26.77 14.04
N GLU A 18 4.24 25.79 14.71
CA GLU A 18 4.88 24.54 15.16
C GLU A 18 5.32 23.71 13.94
N ASN A 19 6.62 23.71 13.65
CA ASN A 19 7.21 23.03 12.50
C ASN A 19 7.36 21.51 12.74
N ASP A 20 6.37 20.73 12.33
CA ASP A 20 6.48 19.27 12.19
C ASP A 20 7.28 18.89 10.92
N GLU A 21 8.63 18.88 11.03
CA GLU A 21 9.55 18.40 9.98
C GLU A 21 9.59 16.86 9.87
N ASP A 22 8.56 16.25 9.30
CA ASP A 22 8.60 14.83 8.88
C ASP A 22 9.37 14.68 7.53
N GLU A 23 10.71 14.76 7.59
CA GLU A 23 11.59 14.67 6.41
C GLU A 23 11.60 13.25 5.77
N TYR A 24 10.73 13.02 4.79
CA TYR A 24 10.77 11.81 3.95
C TYR A 24 11.98 11.85 2.98
N SER A 25 13.13 11.35 3.45
CA SER A 25 14.36 11.24 2.66
C SER A 25 14.51 9.85 2.00
N PRO A 26 14.43 9.71 0.66
CA PRO A 26 14.62 8.43 -0.03
C PRO A 26 16.09 8.03 -0.05
N ARG A 27 16.51 7.22 0.93
CA ARG A 27 17.91 6.77 1.09
C ARG A 27 18.45 6.10 -0.18
N ARG A 28 19.52 6.69 -0.75
CA ARG A 28 20.34 6.07 -1.80
C ARG A 28 20.83 4.70 -1.37
N ARG A 29 20.68 3.71 -2.25
CA ARG A 29 21.13 2.32 -2.05
C ARG A 29 22.66 2.28 -1.92
N SER A 30 23.16 2.02 -0.71
CA SER A 30 24.59 1.78 -0.48
C SER A 30 25.06 0.56 -1.27
N ARG A 31 26.27 0.62 -1.85
CA ARG A 31 26.88 -0.50 -2.59
C ARG A 31 27.18 -1.63 -1.61
N ARG A 32 26.50 -2.77 -1.75
CA ARG A 32 26.82 -3.98 -0.98
C ARG A 32 28.08 -4.63 -1.56
N ALA A 33 29.13 -4.73 -0.75
CA ALA A 33 30.32 -5.48 -1.11
C ALA A 33 30.01 -6.98 -1.22
N VAL A 34 30.64 -7.65 -2.17
CA VAL A 34 30.57 -9.12 -2.35
C VAL A 34 31.23 -9.81 -1.16
N LYS A 35 30.57 -10.81 -0.57
CA LYS A 35 31.26 -11.81 0.25
C LYS A 35 30.57 -13.17 0.14
N SER A 36 31.41 -14.21 0.16
CA SER A 36 31.13 -15.59 -0.24
C SER A 36 30.25 -16.39 0.71
N GLU A 37 29.64 -17.44 0.16
CA GLU A 37 28.88 -18.48 0.83
C GLU A 37 29.67 -19.16 1.95
N LYS A 38 29.00 -19.48 3.08
CA LYS A 38 29.32 -20.59 3.98
C LYS A 38 28.03 -21.14 4.61
N ASN A 39 28.03 -22.44 4.89
CA ASN A 39 26.89 -23.24 5.33
C ASN A 39 26.31 -22.80 6.69
N ILE A 40 25.02 -23.13 6.90
CA ILE A 40 24.36 -23.09 8.20
C ILE A 40 23.84 -24.50 8.52
N ALA A 41 24.69 -25.29 9.15
CA ALA A 41 24.27 -26.06 10.31
C ALA A 41 24.54 -25.18 11.56
N ASP A 42 24.15 -25.64 12.75
CA ASP A 42 24.17 -24.90 14.03
C ASP A 42 23.02 -23.89 14.17
N LEU A 43 21.84 -24.46 14.44
CA LEU A 43 20.60 -23.75 14.81
C LEU A 43 20.10 -24.27 16.16
N GLU A 44 20.90 -24.08 17.22
CA GLU A 44 20.52 -24.34 18.61
C GLU A 44 21.10 -23.26 19.54
N ASP A 45 20.42 -23.00 20.66
CA ASP A 45 20.74 -22.00 21.71
C ASP A 45 20.78 -20.51 21.33
N LEU A 46 19.58 -19.93 21.10
CA LEU A 46 19.27 -18.56 21.56
C LEU A 46 17.91 -18.50 22.28
N LYS A 47 17.93 -18.75 23.60
CA LYS A 47 16.78 -18.53 24.50
C LYS A 47 16.62 -17.03 24.78
N PHE A 48 15.47 -16.46 24.44
CA PHE A 48 15.15 -15.05 24.66
C PHE A 48 14.30 -14.85 25.92
N ASN A 49 14.79 -14.07 26.89
CA ASN A 49 14.03 -13.60 28.04
C ASN A 49 13.50 -12.16 27.80
N PRO A 50 12.23 -11.87 28.13
CA PRO A 50 11.64 -10.55 27.90
C PRO A 50 12.09 -9.50 28.95
N PRO A 51 12.18 -8.21 28.59
CA PRO A 51 12.66 -7.16 29.50
C PRO A 51 11.59 -6.68 30.49
N THR A 52 11.95 -6.63 31.77
CA THR A 52 11.12 -6.06 32.85
C THR A 52 11.39 -4.56 33.08
N SER A 53 10.35 -3.83 33.48
CA SER A 53 10.37 -2.38 33.70
C SER A 53 11.40 -1.88 34.73
N THR A 54 12.21 -0.89 34.36
CA THR A 54 13.11 -0.18 35.28
C THR A 54 12.39 0.93 36.04
N SER A 55 12.09 0.73 37.33
CA SER A 55 11.75 1.82 38.25
C SER A 55 12.94 2.09 39.17
N LYS A 56 13.44 3.34 39.17
CA LYS A 56 14.63 3.75 39.94
C LYS A 56 14.27 3.86 41.43
N ARG A 57 14.90 3.06 42.29
CA ARG A 57 14.81 3.22 43.75
C ARG A 57 16.16 3.69 44.31
N LYS A 58 16.17 4.83 45.00
CA LYS A 58 17.33 5.31 45.78
C LYS A 58 17.46 4.52 47.09
N THR A 59 18.69 4.49 47.60
CA THR A 59 19.15 3.72 48.77
C THR A 59 18.93 4.42 50.11
N ALA A 60 18.83 3.60 51.18
CA ALA A 60 19.54 3.69 52.47
C ALA A 60 18.70 3.73 53.78
N ALA A 61 19.20 2.96 54.75
CA ALA A 61 19.09 3.06 56.22
C ALA A 61 17.79 2.64 56.97
N GLU A 62 17.95 1.60 57.80
CA GLU A 62 17.24 1.35 59.08
C GLU A 62 18.03 2.03 60.26
N PRO A 63 17.71 1.90 61.57
CA PRO A 63 16.66 1.10 62.24
C PRO A 63 15.90 1.77 63.43
N THR A 64 15.11 0.93 64.12
CA THR A 64 14.81 0.90 65.59
C THR A 64 13.66 1.71 66.23
N THR A 65 12.65 0.95 66.72
CA THR A 65 11.91 1.06 68.02
C THR A 65 11.26 2.41 68.41
N THR A 66 9.94 2.46 68.65
CA THR A 66 9.33 2.10 69.96
C THR A 66 7.79 2.08 69.92
N SER A 67 7.17 1.37 70.87
CA SER A 67 5.74 1.45 71.31
C SER A 67 5.73 1.97 72.77
N PRO A 68 4.65 2.53 73.37
CA PRO A 68 3.29 1.93 73.40
C PRO A 68 2.08 2.91 73.45
N GLU A 69 0.86 2.34 73.48
CA GLU A 69 -0.37 2.80 74.20
C GLU A 69 -0.97 4.22 73.93
N SER A 70 -2.30 4.46 73.94
CA SER A 70 -3.47 3.65 74.33
C SER A 70 -4.83 4.23 73.85
N THR A 71 -5.90 3.41 73.94
CA THR A 71 -7.34 3.73 74.11
C THR A 71 -8.20 4.50 73.06
N SER A 72 -9.31 3.82 72.67
CA SER A 72 -10.71 4.35 72.60
C SER A 72 -11.10 5.38 71.49
N THR A 73 -12.23 5.30 70.75
CA THR A 73 -13.34 4.33 70.62
C THR A 73 -14.10 4.50 69.27
N LEU A 74 -14.82 3.45 68.85
CA LEU A 74 -16.07 3.46 68.04
C LEU A 74 -16.11 4.08 66.61
N ARG A 75 -16.17 3.21 65.59
CA ARG A 75 -17.30 3.20 64.62
C ARG A 75 -17.49 1.85 63.93
N LYS A 76 -18.76 1.52 63.62
CA LYS A 76 -19.25 0.24 63.06
C LYS A 76 -19.07 0.13 61.52
N PRO A 77 -19.23 -1.06 60.91
CA PRO A 77 -18.49 -1.45 59.70
C PRO A 77 -19.07 -0.89 58.39
N LYS A 78 -18.20 -0.78 57.38
CA LYS A 78 -18.62 -0.62 55.98
C LYS A 78 -18.82 -1.98 55.34
N SER A 79 -19.95 -2.13 54.66
CA SER A 79 -20.36 -3.32 53.90
C SER A 79 -19.45 -3.58 52.70
N ASP A 80 -19.12 -4.85 52.47
CA ASP A 80 -18.55 -5.31 51.21
C ASP A 80 -19.55 -5.09 50.06
N VAL A 81 -19.18 -4.23 49.12
CA VAL A 81 -19.85 -4.12 47.82
C VAL A 81 -18.80 -4.26 46.73
N ALA A 82 -18.84 -5.40 46.04
CA ALA A 82 -17.97 -5.68 44.92
C ALA A 82 -18.14 -4.60 43.82
N SER A 83 -17.04 -3.94 43.46
CA SER A 83 -17.07 -2.92 42.39
C SER A 83 -17.36 -3.58 41.04
N PRO A 84 -18.30 -3.07 40.23
CA PRO A 84 -18.63 -3.66 38.95
C PRO A 84 -17.45 -3.54 37.98
N LYS A 85 -17.11 -4.65 37.31
CA LYS A 85 -16.05 -4.70 36.30
C LYS A 85 -16.40 -3.71 35.17
N LYS A 86 -15.49 -2.76 34.88
CA LYS A 86 -15.65 -1.83 33.75
C LYS A 86 -15.90 -2.61 32.47
N ALA A 87 -17.04 -2.37 31.83
CA ALA A 87 -17.31 -2.88 30.49
C ALA A 87 -16.21 -2.42 29.53
N LYS A 88 -15.75 -3.32 28.64
CA LYS A 88 -14.85 -2.93 27.55
C LYS A 88 -15.56 -1.86 26.72
N LYS A 89 -14.98 -0.65 26.62
CA LYS A 89 -15.46 0.36 25.66
C LYS A 89 -15.46 -0.28 24.28
N LEU A 90 -16.57 -0.15 23.55
CA LEU A 90 -16.55 -0.39 22.10
C LEU A 90 -15.45 0.49 21.47
N PRO A 91 -14.77 0.02 20.42
CA PRO A 91 -13.82 0.86 19.70
C PRO A 91 -14.52 2.15 19.27
N SER A 92 -13.82 3.29 19.41
CA SER A 92 -14.28 4.55 18.85
C SER A 92 -14.65 4.33 17.38
N LYS A 93 -15.76 4.91 16.92
CA LYS A 93 -16.04 4.96 15.48
C LYS A 93 -14.78 5.54 14.79
N PRO A 94 -14.28 4.94 13.70
CA PRO A 94 -13.20 5.54 12.93
C PRO A 94 -13.64 6.93 12.47
N LYS A 95 -12.70 7.87 12.38
CA LYS A 95 -12.98 9.17 11.74
C LYS A 95 -13.32 8.88 10.27
N ALA A 96 -14.45 9.39 9.80
CA ALA A 96 -14.88 9.21 8.43
C ALA A 96 -13.82 9.75 7.46
N ILE A 97 -13.52 8.99 6.41
CA ILE A 97 -12.55 9.40 5.40
C ILE A 97 -13.13 10.55 4.56
N PRO A 98 -12.45 11.71 4.42
CA PRO A 98 -12.95 12.83 3.62
C PRO A 98 -13.21 12.40 2.17
N GLN A 99 -14.35 12.75 1.59
CA GLN A 99 -14.71 12.30 0.23
C GLN A 99 -14.41 13.32 -0.87
N SER A 100 -14.29 14.60 -0.52
CA SER A 100 -14.05 15.71 -1.43
C SER A 100 -13.23 16.81 -0.76
N LEU A 101 -12.70 17.73 -1.57
CA LEU A 101 -12.17 19.02 -1.11
C LEU A 101 -13.32 20.03 -0.96
N ASP A 102 -13.18 20.99 -0.06
CA ASP A 102 -14.12 22.11 0.07
C ASP A 102 -14.07 23.04 -1.16
N THR A 103 -12.88 23.21 -1.74
CA THR A 103 -12.66 23.91 -3.01
C THR A 103 -12.07 22.93 -4.04
N PRO A 104 -12.78 22.65 -5.15
CA PRO A 104 -12.26 21.78 -6.20
C PRO A 104 -10.98 22.30 -6.85
N HIS A 105 -10.02 21.40 -7.10
CA HIS A 105 -8.81 21.73 -7.86
C HIS A 105 -9.16 21.81 -9.36
N PRO A 106 -8.68 22.82 -10.10
CA PRO A 106 -8.99 22.96 -11.53
C PRO A 106 -8.44 21.78 -12.35
N ALA A 107 -9.17 21.38 -13.39
CA ALA A 107 -8.71 20.36 -14.33
C ALA A 107 -7.40 20.80 -15.03
N PRO A 108 -6.34 19.97 -15.06
CA PRO A 108 -5.08 20.34 -15.70
C PRO A 108 -5.22 20.53 -17.23
N PRO A 109 -4.53 21.48 -17.86
CA PRO A 109 -4.46 21.56 -19.31
C PRO A 109 -4.02 20.23 -19.93
N HIS A 110 -4.65 19.82 -21.04
CA HIS A 110 -4.34 18.59 -21.77
C HIS A 110 -4.41 17.29 -20.94
N TRP A 111 -5.08 17.27 -19.77
CA TRP A 111 -5.17 16.06 -18.93
C TRP A 111 -5.75 14.87 -19.69
N ARG A 112 -6.79 15.11 -20.50
CA ARG A 112 -7.49 14.09 -21.29
C ARG A 112 -6.61 13.53 -22.39
N GLU A 113 -6.01 14.39 -23.21
CA GLU A 113 -5.05 14.00 -24.26
C GLU A 113 -3.85 13.22 -23.71
N THR A 114 -3.38 13.60 -22.52
CA THR A 114 -2.33 12.90 -21.77
C THR A 114 -2.80 11.51 -21.32
N TYR A 115 -3.97 11.41 -20.72
CA TYR A 115 -4.56 10.15 -20.28
C TYR A 115 -4.84 9.20 -21.46
N ASP A 116 -5.45 9.71 -22.53
CA ASP A 116 -5.79 8.96 -23.73
C ASP A 116 -4.52 8.46 -24.44
N THR A 117 -3.43 9.25 -24.46
CA THR A 117 -2.14 8.78 -24.98
C THR A 117 -1.51 7.70 -24.09
N ILE A 118 -1.64 7.77 -22.76
CA ILE A 118 -1.23 6.65 -21.86
C ILE A 118 -2.06 5.40 -22.16
N LYS A 119 -3.37 5.56 -22.37
CA LYS A 119 -4.29 4.47 -22.68
C LYS A 119 -3.97 3.81 -24.02
N GLU A 120 -3.71 4.61 -25.05
CA GLU A 120 -3.22 4.16 -26.35
C GLU A 120 -1.90 3.38 -26.19
N MET A 121 -0.91 3.92 -25.47
CA MET A 121 0.34 3.22 -25.19
C MET A 121 0.14 1.88 -24.47
N ARG A 122 -0.74 1.84 -23.46
CA ARG A 122 -1.01 0.64 -22.66
C ARG A 122 -1.71 -0.47 -23.43
N SER A 123 -2.46 -0.15 -24.48
CA SER A 123 -3.02 -1.18 -25.39
C SER A 123 -1.95 -1.98 -26.14
N ARG A 124 -0.71 -1.47 -26.20
CA ARG A 124 0.39 -2.06 -26.99
C ARG A 124 1.32 -2.98 -26.19
N PHE A 125 1.11 -3.15 -24.88
CA PHE A 125 1.95 -4.02 -24.04
C PHE A 125 1.26 -4.50 -22.75
N VAL A 126 1.56 -5.73 -22.36
CA VAL A 126 1.18 -6.34 -21.07
C VAL A 126 2.17 -5.90 -19.98
N ALA A 127 1.67 -5.54 -18.82
CA ALA A 127 2.42 -5.23 -17.61
C ALA A 127 2.06 -6.22 -16.47
N PRO A 128 2.90 -6.38 -15.43
CA PRO A 128 2.62 -7.30 -14.32
C PRO A 128 1.24 -7.12 -13.67
N VAL A 129 0.73 -5.89 -13.56
CA VAL A 129 -0.60 -5.63 -12.99
C VAL A 129 -1.75 -6.24 -13.82
N ASP A 130 -1.53 -6.54 -15.09
CA ASP A 130 -2.55 -7.10 -16.00
C ASP A 130 -2.77 -8.59 -15.74
N THR A 131 -1.67 -9.33 -15.57
CA THR A 131 -1.66 -10.80 -15.44
C THR A 131 -1.51 -11.29 -14.00
N MET A 132 -1.00 -10.44 -13.10
CA MET A 132 -0.67 -10.76 -11.70
C MET A 132 -1.15 -9.70 -10.69
N GLY A 133 -2.00 -8.77 -11.13
CA GLY A 133 -2.65 -7.78 -10.24
C GLY A 133 -3.58 -8.43 -9.20
N CYS A 134 -3.92 -7.69 -8.14
CA CYS A 134 -4.72 -8.20 -7.02
C CYS A 134 -6.10 -8.75 -7.42
N GLN A 135 -6.63 -8.32 -8.56
CA GLN A 135 -7.84 -8.80 -9.22
C GLN A 135 -7.80 -10.30 -9.55
N GLN A 136 -6.61 -10.89 -9.76
CA GLN A 136 -6.48 -12.28 -10.17
C GLN A 136 -6.75 -13.26 -9.03
N ALA A 137 -6.56 -12.83 -7.78
CA ALA A 137 -6.74 -13.69 -6.59
C ALA A 137 -8.14 -14.28 -6.45
N GLN A 138 -9.16 -13.60 -6.97
CA GLN A 138 -10.55 -14.08 -6.98
C GLN A 138 -10.90 -15.05 -8.11
N VAL A 139 -10.09 -15.15 -9.18
CA VAL A 139 -10.44 -15.95 -10.36
C VAL A 139 -10.53 -17.45 -10.03
N ALA A 140 -9.71 -17.90 -9.07
CA ALA A 140 -9.72 -19.28 -8.57
C ALA A 140 -10.78 -19.57 -7.48
N GLU A 141 -11.68 -18.63 -7.16
CA GLU A 141 -12.74 -18.81 -6.16
C GLU A 141 -14.14 -18.89 -6.80
N SER A 142 -14.86 -19.98 -6.53
CA SER A 142 -16.24 -20.19 -7.01
C SER A 142 -17.27 -19.39 -6.20
N ASP A 143 -17.15 -19.38 -4.88
CA ASP A 143 -18.07 -18.67 -3.99
C ASP A 143 -17.84 -17.13 -4.02
N PRO A 144 -18.91 -16.31 -4.10
CA PRO A 144 -18.77 -14.86 -4.12
C PRO A 144 -18.11 -14.24 -2.87
N LYS A 145 -18.31 -14.78 -1.66
CA LYS A 145 -17.64 -14.27 -0.45
C LYS A 145 -16.15 -14.60 -0.49
N ASN A 146 -15.80 -15.82 -0.90
CA ASN A 146 -14.40 -16.23 -1.06
C ASN A 146 -13.69 -15.39 -2.12
N ARG A 147 -14.34 -15.07 -3.26
CA ARG A 147 -13.80 -14.11 -4.25
C ARG A 147 -13.39 -12.77 -3.61
N ARG A 148 -14.32 -12.16 -2.87
CA ARG A 148 -14.08 -10.88 -2.20
C ARG A 148 -12.99 -10.98 -1.14
N TYR A 149 -12.99 -12.07 -0.37
CA TYR A 149 -11.99 -12.28 0.66
C TYR A 149 -10.59 -12.51 0.07
N ALA A 150 -10.45 -13.31 -0.99
CA ALA A 150 -9.19 -13.49 -1.71
C ALA A 150 -8.66 -12.17 -2.30
N THR A 151 -9.54 -11.33 -2.86
CA THR A 151 -9.21 -9.96 -3.29
C THR A 151 -8.65 -9.13 -2.13
N LEU A 152 -9.33 -9.13 -0.97
CA LEU A 152 -8.89 -8.39 0.22
C LEU A 152 -7.52 -8.89 0.73
N VAL A 153 -7.33 -10.21 0.82
CA VAL A 153 -6.07 -10.85 1.21
C VAL A 153 -4.94 -10.43 0.25
N SER A 154 -5.19 -10.43 -1.06
CA SER A 154 -4.21 -9.99 -2.07
C SER A 154 -3.86 -8.51 -1.92
N LEU A 155 -4.85 -7.64 -1.71
CA LEU A 155 -4.62 -6.21 -1.45
C LEU A 155 -3.76 -6.00 -0.19
N MET A 156 -4.03 -6.71 0.91
CA MET A 156 -3.20 -6.66 2.12
C MET A 156 -1.76 -7.12 1.86
N LEU A 157 -1.57 -8.21 1.11
CA LEU A 157 -0.25 -8.74 0.73
C LEU A 157 0.52 -7.81 -0.22
N SER A 158 -0.14 -7.12 -1.15
CA SER A 158 0.51 -6.23 -2.14
C SER A 158 1.26 -5.04 -1.55
N SER A 159 0.95 -4.63 -0.32
CA SER A 159 1.60 -3.48 0.32
C SER A 159 3.13 -3.62 0.35
N GLN A 160 3.83 -2.71 -0.33
CA GLN A 160 5.30 -2.72 -0.46
C GLN A 160 5.87 -4.05 -1.00
N THR A 161 5.10 -4.75 -1.83
CA THR A 161 5.47 -6.02 -2.47
C THR A 161 5.17 -5.90 -3.97
N LYS A 162 5.93 -6.59 -4.83
CA LYS A 162 5.63 -6.59 -6.27
C LYS A 162 4.44 -7.50 -6.57
N ASP A 163 3.77 -7.26 -7.69
CA ASP A 163 2.61 -8.03 -8.14
C ASP A 163 2.96 -9.51 -8.34
N GLU A 164 4.09 -9.83 -8.96
CA GLU A 164 4.50 -11.23 -9.24
C GLU A 164 4.75 -12.01 -7.93
N VAL A 165 5.32 -11.34 -6.92
CA VAL A 165 5.57 -11.91 -5.59
C VAL A 165 4.26 -12.05 -4.80
N THR A 166 3.32 -11.12 -5.00
CA THR A 166 2.00 -11.16 -4.36
C THR A 166 1.13 -12.27 -4.94
N ASN A 167 1.12 -12.43 -6.27
CA ASN A 167 0.38 -13.49 -6.95
C ASN A 167 0.88 -14.88 -6.53
N ALA A 168 2.19 -15.12 -6.60
CA ALA A 168 2.77 -16.39 -6.14
C ALA A 168 2.51 -16.66 -4.64
N ALA A 169 2.44 -15.62 -3.80
CA ALA A 169 2.08 -15.76 -2.39
C ALA A 169 0.60 -16.09 -2.18
N ILE A 170 -0.30 -15.62 -3.05
CA ILE A 170 -1.72 -15.99 -3.06
C ILE A 170 -1.89 -17.46 -3.45
N ASP A 171 -1.16 -17.94 -4.46
CA ASP A 171 -1.23 -19.35 -4.89
C ASP A 171 -0.69 -20.30 -3.80
N ASN A 172 0.47 -19.98 -3.22
CA ASN A 172 1.01 -20.75 -2.08
C ASN A 172 0.06 -20.77 -0.88
N LEU A 173 -0.60 -19.64 -0.60
CA LEU A 173 -1.53 -19.51 0.53
C LEU A 173 -2.82 -20.29 0.26
N ARG A 174 -3.32 -20.25 -0.98
CA ARG A 174 -4.45 -21.07 -1.45
C ARG A 174 -4.17 -22.56 -1.25
N GLU A 175 -3.01 -23.05 -1.69
CA GLU A 175 -2.60 -24.45 -1.48
C GLU A 175 -2.53 -24.79 0.03
N ALA A 176 -1.85 -23.95 0.81
CA ALA A 176 -1.69 -24.12 2.25
C ALA A 176 -3.01 -24.06 3.05
N LEU A 177 -4.07 -23.46 2.49
CA LEU A 177 -5.42 -23.40 3.07
C LEU A 177 -6.38 -24.46 2.48
N GLY A 178 -5.88 -25.43 1.70
CA GLY A 178 -6.68 -26.54 1.17
C GLY A 178 -7.43 -26.24 -0.13
N GLY A 179 -6.94 -25.29 -0.93
CA GLY A 179 -7.41 -25.00 -2.30
C GLY A 179 -8.30 -23.75 -2.43
N SER A 180 -8.80 -23.19 -1.33
CA SER A 180 -9.62 -21.98 -1.32
C SER A 180 -9.22 -21.06 -0.17
N ILE A 181 -9.12 -19.75 -0.45
CA ILE A 181 -8.83 -18.73 0.55
C ILE A 181 -10.16 -18.35 1.20
N THR A 182 -10.50 -19.05 2.29
CA THR A 182 -11.71 -18.81 3.09
C THR A 182 -11.38 -18.17 4.43
N ILE A 183 -12.34 -17.46 5.02
CA ILE A 183 -12.19 -16.86 6.36
C ILE A 183 -11.94 -17.95 7.40
N ASP A 184 -12.71 -19.04 7.37
CA ASP A 184 -12.60 -20.12 8.37
C ASP A 184 -11.27 -20.88 8.25
N ALA A 185 -10.79 -21.14 7.03
CA ALA A 185 -9.46 -21.73 6.81
C ALA A 185 -8.33 -20.82 7.32
N MET A 186 -8.40 -19.50 7.04
CA MET A 186 -7.41 -18.53 7.56
C MET A 186 -7.39 -18.46 9.09
N ILE A 187 -8.56 -18.58 9.74
CA ILE A 187 -8.66 -18.59 11.21
C ILE A 187 -8.08 -19.89 11.78
N ALA A 188 -8.41 -21.03 11.17
CA ALA A 188 -8.01 -22.36 11.64
C ALA A 188 -6.51 -22.66 11.40
N ALA A 189 -5.92 -22.14 10.33
CA ALA A 189 -4.52 -22.38 9.99
C ALA A 189 -3.55 -21.79 11.04
N GLU A 190 -2.47 -22.52 11.34
CA GLU A 190 -1.41 -22.04 12.22
C GLU A 190 -0.66 -20.86 11.60
N ASP A 191 -0.21 -19.92 12.43
CA ASP A 191 0.54 -18.74 12.01
C ASP A 191 1.83 -19.13 11.24
N ALA A 192 2.43 -20.28 11.56
CA ALA A 192 3.59 -20.82 10.85
C ALA A 192 3.26 -21.24 9.39
N VAL A 193 2.09 -21.82 9.16
CA VAL A 193 1.62 -22.26 7.83
C VAL A 193 1.42 -21.05 6.92
N ILE A 194 0.65 -20.06 7.39
CA ILE A 194 0.42 -18.80 6.66
C ILE A 194 1.75 -18.10 6.40
N SER A 195 2.57 -17.94 7.43
CA SER A 195 3.88 -17.27 7.33
C SER A 195 4.80 -17.92 6.30
N LYS A 196 4.84 -19.26 6.23
CA LYS A 196 5.64 -20.00 5.25
C LYS A 196 5.15 -19.73 3.82
N ALA A 197 3.83 -19.75 3.59
CA ALA A 197 3.24 -19.47 2.28
C ALA A 197 3.55 -18.05 1.77
N ILE A 198 3.52 -17.06 2.67
CA ILE A 198 3.74 -15.64 2.32
C ILE A 198 5.18 -15.16 2.61
N ALA A 199 6.15 -16.03 2.90
CA ALA A 199 7.49 -15.65 3.38
C ALA A 199 8.30 -14.72 2.44
N LYS A 200 8.00 -14.72 1.14
CA LYS A 200 8.62 -13.83 0.14
C LYS A 200 8.02 -12.40 0.13
N VAL A 201 6.86 -12.21 0.77
CA VAL A 201 6.14 -10.92 0.82
C VAL A 201 6.84 -9.96 1.78
N GLY A 202 6.92 -8.68 1.42
CA GLY A 202 7.49 -7.64 2.29
C GLY A 202 6.71 -7.54 3.60
N PHE A 203 7.40 -7.56 4.75
CA PHE A 203 6.82 -7.52 6.10
C PHE A 203 5.89 -8.71 6.44
N TRP A 204 6.11 -9.89 5.86
CA TRP A 204 5.27 -11.08 6.03
C TRP A 204 4.87 -11.39 7.49
N ASN A 205 5.80 -11.32 8.46
CA ASN A 205 5.51 -11.55 9.89
C ASN A 205 4.30 -10.75 10.39
N ARG A 206 4.25 -9.45 10.08
CA ARG A 206 3.17 -8.55 10.48
C ARG A 206 1.89 -8.83 9.68
N LYS A 207 2.04 -9.20 8.40
CA LYS A 207 0.92 -9.53 7.51
C LYS A 207 0.21 -10.82 7.96
N THR A 208 0.93 -11.87 8.39
CA THR A 208 0.33 -13.07 9.00
C THR A 208 -0.64 -12.68 10.12
N THR A 209 -0.17 -11.87 11.08
CA THR A 209 -1.00 -11.39 12.21
C THR A 209 -2.22 -10.60 11.72
N TYR A 210 -2.04 -9.67 10.78
CA TYR A 210 -3.14 -8.87 10.24
C TYR A 210 -4.17 -9.70 9.46
N LEU A 211 -3.74 -10.68 8.65
CA LEU A 211 -4.64 -11.57 7.90
C LEU A 211 -5.57 -12.35 8.85
N LYS A 212 -5.02 -12.96 9.91
CA LYS A 212 -5.82 -13.68 10.91
C LYS A 212 -6.74 -12.74 11.69
N GLN A 213 -6.25 -11.57 12.11
CA GLN A 213 -7.07 -10.59 12.83
C GLN A 213 -8.21 -10.02 11.96
N ALA A 214 -7.95 -9.78 10.67
CA ALA A 214 -8.98 -9.39 9.71
C ALA A 214 -10.00 -10.52 9.53
N ALA A 215 -9.57 -11.77 9.33
CA ALA A 215 -10.46 -12.93 9.22
C ALA A 215 -11.41 -13.07 10.43
N ILE A 216 -10.86 -13.04 11.65
CA ILE A 216 -11.63 -13.07 12.90
C ILE A 216 -12.65 -11.92 12.94
N ARG A 217 -12.22 -10.70 12.59
CA ARG A 217 -13.09 -9.51 12.57
C ARG A 217 -14.22 -9.59 11.55
N LEU A 218 -13.97 -10.19 10.38
CA LEU A 218 -14.98 -10.44 9.34
C LEU A 218 -16.03 -11.46 9.81
N ARG A 219 -15.59 -12.55 10.45
CA ARG A 219 -16.48 -13.54 11.06
C ARG A 219 -17.34 -12.92 12.17
N ASP A 220 -16.73 -12.19 13.10
CA ASP A 220 -17.37 -11.73 14.33
C ASP A 220 -18.27 -10.50 14.15
N HIS A 221 -18.06 -9.69 13.10
CA HIS A 221 -18.75 -8.41 12.92
C HIS A 221 -19.36 -8.17 11.53
N PHE A 222 -19.01 -8.97 10.51
CA PHE A 222 -19.41 -8.73 9.12
C PHE A 222 -19.99 -9.99 8.44
N ASN A 223 -20.56 -10.91 9.23
CA ASN A 223 -21.24 -12.14 8.76
C ASN A 223 -20.37 -13.00 7.82
N SER A 224 -19.06 -13.08 8.11
CA SER A 224 -18.04 -13.74 7.28
C SER A 224 -18.05 -13.26 5.82
N ASP A 225 -18.19 -11.96 5.59
CA ASP A 225 -18.10 -11.33 4.26
C ASP A 225 -17.34 -10.00 4.35
N VAL A 226 -16.81 -9.55 3.22
CA VAL A 226 -16.05 -8.30 3.11
C VAL A 226 -17.00 -7.09 3.19
N PRO A 227 -16.75 -6.07 4.03
CA PRO A 227 -17.63 -4.91 4.15
C PRO A 227 -17.82 -4.14 2.83
N LYS A 228 -18.89 -3.35 2.76
CA LYS A 228 -19.29 -2.58 1.56
C LYS A 228 -18.99 -1.08 1.65
N THR A 229 -18.31 -0.63 2.71
CA THR A 229 -17.97 0.79 2.88
C THR A 229 -16.48 0.98 3.18
N VAL A 230 -15.95 2.14 2.80
CA VAL A 230 -14.53 2.49 2.97
C VAL A 230 -14.14 2.52 4.47
N ASP A 231 -15.01 3.05 5.32
CA ASP A 231 -14.77 3.19 6.77
C ASP A 231 -14.78 1.82 7.49
N GLU A 232 -15.66 0.90 7.10
CA GLU A 232 -15.69 -0.47 7.66
C GLU A 232 -14.46 -1.27 7.23
N LEU A 233 -14.06 -1.18 5.96
CA LEU A 233 -12.84 -1.78 5.43
C LEU A 233 -11.59 -1.24 6.14
N CYS A 234 -11.48 0.08 6.33
CA CYS A 234 -10.41 0.71 7.10
C CYS A 234 -10.45 0.36 8.61
N SER A 235 -11.53 -0.25 9.11
CA SER A 235 -11.58 -0.78 10.47
C SER A 235 -10.88 -2.14 10.61
N LEU A 236 -10.51 -2.79 9.50
CA LEU A 236 -9.79 -4.06 9.50
C LEU A 236 -8.28 -3.84 9.70
N PRO A 237 -7.60 -4.61 10.59
CA PRO A 237 -6.17 -4.47 10.82
C PRO A 237 -5.33 -4.63 9.54
N GLY A 238 -4.46 -3.66 9.27
CA GLY A 238 -3.60 -3.65 8.08
C GLY A 238 -4.26 -3.13 6.79
N VAL A 239 -5.54 -2.78 6.82
CA VAL A 239 -6.27 -2.18 5.68
C VAL A 239 -6.31 -0.65 5.87
N GLY A 240 -6.03 0.09 4.80
CA GLY A 240 -6.08 1.56 4.79
C GLY A 240 -6.76 2.10 3.53
N PRO A 241 -6.97 3.44 3.42
CA PRO A 241 -7.88 4.03 2.43
C PRO A 241 -7.67 3.55 0.99
N LYS A 242 -6.42 3.51 0.48
CA LYS A 242 -6.10 2.93 -0.84
C LYS A 242 -6.71 1.54 -1.02
N MET A 243 -6.43 0.63 -0.08
CA MET A 243 -6.89 -0.75 -0.16
C MET A 243 -8.41 -0.82 -0.11
N SER A 244 -9.06 0.01 0.70
CA SER A 244 -10.52 0.05 0.80
C SER A 244 -11.17 0.46 -0.52
N PHE A 245 -10.71 1.55 -1.16
CA PHE A 245 -11.23 1.95 -2.48
C PHE A 245 -11.02 0.87 -3.55
N LEU A 246 -9.81 0.31 -3.65
CA LEU A 246 -9.54 -0.80 -4.60
C LEU A 246 -10.38 -2.05 -4.28
N CYS A 247 -10.61 -2.34 -3.00
CA CYS A 247 -11.42 -3.48 -2.59
C CYS A 247 -12.88 -3.29 -3.01
N LEU A 248 -13.48 -2.10 -2.79
CA LEU A 248 -14.84 -1.83 -3.27
C LEU A 248 -14.95 -1.95 -4.80
N GLN A 249 -13.98 -1.40 -5.53
CA GLN A 249 -13.96 -1.46 -7.00
C GLN A 249 -13.86 -2.90 -7.52
N ILE A 250 -12.98 -3.73 -6.94
CA ILE A 250 -12.69 -5.09 -7.45
C ILE A 250 -13.69 -6.13 -6.91
N ALA A 251 -14.05 -6.03 -5.63
CA ALA A 251 -14.81 -7.04 -4.91
C ALA A 251 -16.33 -6.81 -4.98
N TRP A 252 -16.75 -5.56 -5.21
CA TRP A 252 -18.17 -5.16 -5.20
C TRP A 252 -18.64 -4.41 -6.45
N ASP A 253 -17.74 -4.06 -7.38
CA ASP A 253 -18.02 -3.17 -8.52
C ASP A 253 -18.56 -1.78 -8.07
N VAL A 254 -18.09 -1.32 -6.90
CA VAL A 254 -18.49 -0.05 -6.27
C VAL A 254 -17.35 0.95 -6.37
N ASN A 255 -17.62 2.07 -7.07
CA ASN A 255 -16.62 3.06 -7.44
C ASN A 255 -16.77 4.36 -6.61
N ASP A 256 -16.55 4.25 -5.31
CA ASP A 256 -16.71 5.36 -4.35
C ASP A 256 -15.57 6.38 -4.37
N GLY A 257 -14.40 6.02 -4.90
CA GLY A 257 -13.22 6.91 -4.93
C GLY A 257 -11.99 6.24 -5.52
N ILE A 258 -10.90 7.01 -5.65
CA ILE A 258 -9.69 6.56 -6.35
C ILE A 258 -8.71 5.92 -5.37
N GLY A 259 -8.38 4.65 -5.59
CA GLY A 259 -7.28 3.99 -4.89
C GLY A 259 -5.91 4.52 -5.33
N VAL A 260 -5.40 5.58 -4.69
CA VAL A 260 -4.08 6.15 -5.04
C VAL A 260 -2.94 5.33 -4.44
N ASP A 261 -1.99 4.94 -5.29
CA ASP A 261 -0.76 4.24 -4.91
C ASP A 261 0.50 5.05 -5.27
N VAL A 262 1.68 4.43 -5.11
CA VAL A 262 2.98 5.07 -5.44
C VAL A 262 3.18 5.30 -6.94
N HIS A 263 2.48 4.59 -7.83
CA HIS A 263 2.49 4.85 -9.27
C HIS A 263 1.60 6.04 -9.61
N VAL A 264 0.32 6.02 -9.20
CA VAL A 264 -0.62 7.13 -9.41
C VAL A 264 -0.04 8.42 -8.82
N HIS A 265 0.32 8.42 -7.53
CA HIS A 265 0.88 9.60 -6.85
C HIS A 265 2.13 10.17 -7.54
N ARG A 266 3.08 9.31 -7.93
CA ARG A 266 4.31 9.75 -8.62
C ARG A 266 3.98 10.33 -10.00
N ILE A 267 3.19 9.61 -10.80
CA ILE A 267 3.00 9.93 -12.22
C ILE A 267 2.13 11.18 -12.36
N THR A 268 1.06 11.34 -11.58
CA THR A 268 0.21 12.55 -11.68
C THR A 268 0.94 13.81 -11.22
N ASN A 269 1.85 13.72 -10.24
CA ASN A 269 2.75 14.82 -9.88
C ASN A 269 3.79 15.10 -10.98
N LEU A 270 4.39 14.07 -11.61
CA LEU A 270 5.31 14.26 -12.76
C LEU A 270 4.62 14.90 -13.97
N LEU A 271 3.35 14.57 -14.22
CA LEU A 271 2.52 15.19 -15.25
C LEU A 271 2.00 16.58 -14.86
N ARG A 272 2.32 17.07 -13.65
CA ARG A 272 1.87 18.35 -13.08
C ARG A 272 0.34 18.51 -13.09
N TRP A 273 -0.36 17.41 -12.82
CA TRP A 273 -1.82 17.39 -12.63
C TRP A 273 -2.26 18.00 -11.28
N HIS A 274 -1.30 18.42 -10.45
CA HIS A 274 -1.50 19.05 -9.16
C HIS A 274 -0.71 20.38 -9.11
N LYS A 275 -1.37 21.46 -8.69
CA LYS A 275 -0.82 22.80 -8.51
C LYS A 275 -1.38 23.40 -7.21
N PRO A 276 -0.63 23.42 -6.09
CA PRO A 276 0.73 22.90 -5.94
C PRO A 276 0.83 21.36 -6.05
N PRO A 277 2.03 20.79 -6.22
CA PRO A 277 2.26 19.35 -6.12
C PRO A 277 1.74 18.79 -4.79
N THR A 278 1.21 17.57 -4.83
CA THR A 278 0.67 16.90 -3.64
C THR A 278 1.77 16.15 -2.91
N LYS A 279 1.79 16.24 -1.57
CA LYS A 279 2.79 15.59 -0.71
C LYS A 279 2.39 14.18 -0.29
N THR A 280 1.09 13.86 -0.25
CA THR A 280 0.58 12.55 0.18
C THR A 280 -0.34 11.90 -0.87
N PRO A 281 -0.47 10.56 -0.88
CA PRO A 281 -1.44 9.86 -1.73
C PRO A 281 -2.89 10.30 -1.51
N GLU A 282 -3.23 10.69 -0.28
CA GLU A 282 -4.59 11.14 0.07
C GLU A 282 -4.89 12.53 -0.50
N GLN A 283 -3.92 13.46 -0.46
CA GLN A 283 -4.02 14.74 -1.17
C GLN A 283 -4.14 14.53 -2.69
N THR A 284 -3.38 13.61 -3.27
CA THR A 284 -3.55 13.23 -4.68
C THR A 284 -4.96 12.73 -4.95
N ARG A 285 -5.50 11.84 -4.10
CA ARG A 285 -6.84 11.28 -4.27
C ARG A 285 -7.91 12.36 -4.31
N LEU A 286 -7.90 13.24 -3.30
CA LEU A 286 -8.86 14.34 -3.19
C LEU A 286 -8.73 15.33 -4.36
N ASN A 287 -7.50 15.66 -4.78
CA ASN A 287 -7.28 16.49 -5.97
C ASN A 287 -7.84 15.83 -7.24
N LEU A 288 -7.50 14.55 -7.52
CA LEU A 288 -8.00 13.84 -8.70
C LEU A 288 -9.53 13.76 -8.69
N GLN A 289 -10.13 13.39 -7.55
CA GLN A 289 -11.58 13.29 -7.38
C GLN A 289 -12.34 14.62 -7.53
N SER A 290 -11.64 15.75 -7.56
CA SER A 290 -12.28 17.07 -7.70
C SER A 290 -12.49 17.52 -9.14
N TRP A 291 -11.86 16.87 -10.13
CA TRP A 291 -11.97 17.23 -11.55
C TRP A 291 -11.96 16.05 -12.54
N LEU A 292 -11.47 14.88 -12.14
CA LEU A 292 -11.47 13.70 -13.00
C LEU A 292 -12.92 13.17 -13.12
N PRO A 293 -13.39 12.74 -14.31
CA PRO A 293 -14.69 12.10 -14.44
C PRO A 293 -14.77 10.78 -13.66
N LYS A 294 -15.90 10.52 -13.00
CA LYS A 294 -16.09 9.36 -12.10
C LYS A 294 -15.91 8.02 -12.79
N GLU A 295 -16.22 7.97 -14.08
CA GLU A 295 -16.11 6.81 -14.96
C GLU A 295 -14.66 6.31 -15.03
N LEU A 296 -13.68 7.19 -14.82
CA LEU A 296 -12.25 6.86 -14.87
C LEU A 296 -11.67 6.45 -13.50
N TYR A 297 -12.43 6.54 -12.39
CA TYR A 297 -11.88 6.29 -11.04
C TYR A 297 -11.45 4.83 -10.82
N GLY A 298 -12.15 3.86 -11.41
CA GLY A 298 -11.77 2.44 -11.39
C GLY A 298 -10.59 2.13 -12.32
N GLU A 299 -10.55 2.79 -13.48
CA GLU A 299 -9.53 2.53 -14.50
C GLU A 299 -8.18 3.17 -14.17
N ILE A 300 -8.16 4.40 -13.62
CA ILE A 300 -6.94 5.21 -13.50
C ILE A 300 -5.82 4.55 -12.70
N ASN A 301 -6.12 3.80 -11.63
CA ASN A 301 -5.08 3.12 -10.86
C ASN A 301 -4.37 2.08 -11.74
N HIS A 302 -5.12 1.13 -12.28
CA HIS A 302 -4.59 0.01 -13.08
C HIS A 302 -3.78 0.51 -14.28
N MET A 303 -4.28 1.57 -14.96
CA MET A 303 -3.59 2.18 -16.10
C MET A 303 -2.24 2.81 -15.73
N LEU A 304 -2.20 3.61 -14.65
CA LEU A 304 -0.97 4.28 -14.23
C LEU A 304 0.02 3.34 -13.54
N VAL A 305 -0.46 2.29 -12.86
CA VAL A 305 0.40 1.22 -12.32
C VAL A 305 1.16 0.55 -13.45
N GLY A 306 0.46 -0.03 -14.44
CA GLY A 306 1.10 -0.72 -15.57
C GLY A 306 1.99 0.19 -16.41
N PHE A 307 1.57 1.45 -16.64
CA PHE A 307 2.41 2.44 -17.31
C PHE A 307 3.69 2.75 -16.52
N GLY A 308 3.60 2.82 -15.19
CA GLY A 308 4.75 3.03 -14.30
C GLY A 308 5.60 1.79 -14.02
N GLN A 309 5.11 0.58 -14.33
CA GLN A 309 5.86 -0.68 -14.25
C GLN A 309 6.76 -0.89 -15.48
N VAL A 310 6.37 -0.39 -16.65
CA VAL A 310 7.08 -0.62 -17.92
C VAL A 310 7.75 0.64 -18.47
N ILE A 311 7.04 1.78 -18.53
CA ILE A 311 7.51 3.00 -19.21
C ILE A 311 7.98 4.06 -18.21
N CYS A 312 7.08 4.54 -17.34
CA CYS A 312 7.36 5.62 -16.37
C CYS A 312 7.96 5.08 -15.07
N LEU A 313 9.07 4.35 -15.21
CA LEU A 313 9.80 3.74 -14.10
C LEU A 313 10.21 4.76 -13.04
N PRO A 314 10.22 4.41 -11.74
CA PRO A 314 10.62 5.32 -10.66
C PRO A 314 12.10 5.72 -10.73
N VAL A 315 12.95 4.91 -11.39
CA VAL A 315 14.35 5.20 -11.67
C VAL A 315 14.63 4.89 -13.14
N GLY A 316 15.20 5.84 -13.87
CA GLY A 316 15.49 5.70 -15.30
C GLY A 316 14.25 5.51 -16.18
N PRO A 317 13.26 6.43 -16.15
CA PRO A 317 12.07 6.33 -16.98
C PRO A 317 12.42 6.21 -18.46
N ARG A 318 11.65 5.39 -19.20
CA ARG A 318 11.81 5.16 -20.63
C ARG A 318 11.16 6.28 -21.46
N CYS A 319 11.61 7.52 -21.27
CA CYS A 319 11.12 8.68 -22.03
C CYS A 319 11.39 8.55 -23.54
N ASP A 320 12.40 7.77 -23.92
CA ASP A 320 12.70 7.32 -25.28
C ASP A 320 11.55 6.53 -25.93
N LEU A 321 10.88 5.68 -25.15
CA LEU A 321 9.73 4.89 -25.58
C LEU A 321 8.38 5.60 -25.37
N CYS A 322 8.37 6.70 -24.61
CA CYS A 322 7.15 7.37 -24.14
C CYS A 322 6.57 8.34 -25.17
N ASP A 323 5.36 8.05 -25.67
CA ASP A 323 4.69 8.91 -26.65
C ASP A 323 4.31 10.28 -26.06
N LEU A 324 4.07 10.40 -24.75
CA LEU A 324 3.93 11.72 -24.10
C LEU A 324 5.20 12.57 -24.20
N SER A 325 6.38 11.93 -24.23
CA SER A 325 7.66 12.62 -24.43
C SER A 325 7.82 13.05 -25.90
N LYS A 326 7.43 12.19 -26.84
CA LYS A 326 7.49 12.46 -28.30
C LYS A 326 6.50 13.56 -28.72
N LYS A 327 5.27 13.54 -28.18
CA LYS A 327 4.22 14.55 -28.41
C LYS A 327 4.44 15.86 -27.64
N GLY A 328 5.46 15.95 -26.77
CA GLY A 328 5.73 17.13 -25.94
C GLY A 328 4.75 17.35 -24.77
N LEU A 329 3.86 16.39 -24.50
CA LEU A 329 2.82 16.46 -23.46
C LEU A 329 3.33 16.26 -22.03
N CYS A 330 4.49 15.60 -21.84
CA CYS A 330 5.04 15.33 -20.51
C CYS A 330 5.97 16.47 -20.01
N PRO A 331 5.58 17.28 -19.01
CA PRO A 331 6.39 18.39 -18.50
C PRO A 331 7.55 17.97 -17.58
N SER A 332 7.75 16.66 -17.40
CA SER A 332 8.88 16.05 -16.68
C SER A 332 9.63 15.01 -17.54
N ALA A 333 9.52 15.10 -18.87
CA ALA A 333 10.28 14.26 -19.78
C ALA A 333 11.80 14.43 -19.57
N GLN A 334 12.54 13.31 -19.57
CA GLN A 334 13.98 13.30 -19.33
C GLN A 334 14.73 12.89 -20.60
N LYS A 335 15.86 13.54 -20.88
CA LYS A 335 16.77 13.09 -21.95
C LYS A 335 17.38 11.74 -21.57
N VAL A 336 17.25 10.78 -22.46
CA VAL A 336 17.69 9.40 -22.24
C VAL A 336 19.12 9.22 -22.71
N THR A 337 20.00 8.85 -21.79
CA THR A 337 21.37 8.41 -22.08
C THR A 337 21.42 6.88 -22.07
N SER A 338 22.12 6.28 -23.04
CA SER A 338 22.10 4.83 -23.29
C SER A 338 22.93 4.00 -22.31
N LYS A 339 23.83 4.61 -21.54
CA LYS A 339 24.72 3.91 -20.63
C LYS A 339 23.92 3.15 -19.55
N ASN A 340 23.92 1.82 -19.66
CA ASN A 340 23.38 0.83 -18.72
C ASN A 340 21.85 0.70 -18.65
N ARG A 341 21.11 0.92 -19.75
CA ARG A 341 19.70 0.45 -19.84
C ARG A 341 19.65 -0.96 -20.44
N LYS A 342 19.00 -1.91 -19.75
CA LYS A 342 18.58 -3.18 -20.34
C LYS A 342 17.64 -2.90 -21.52
N ALA A 343 17.67 -3.71 -22.58
CA ALA A 343 16.62 -3.61 -23.59
C ALA A 343 15.26 -4.00 -22.97
N VAL A 344 14.19 -3.56 -23.63
CA VAL A 344 12.83 -4.03 -23.34
C VAL A 344 12.40 -4.79 -24.58
N VAL A 345 12.31 -6.12 -24.48
CA VAL A 345 11.86 -6.93 -25.60
C VAL A 345 10.33 -6.96 -25.56
N PHE A 346 9.75 -6.38 -26.60
CA PHE A 346 8.32 -6.37 -26.86
C PHE A 346 7.98 -7.60 -27.69
N THR A 347 7.75 -8.74 -27.02
CA THR A 347 7.46 -10.02 -27.66
C THR A 347 6.02 -10.04 -28.11
N ARG A 348 5.78 -9.95 -29.42
CA ARG A 348 4.41 -9.95 -29.98
C ARG A 348 3.80 -11.36 -29.90
N VAL A 349 2.86 -11.54 -28.99
CA VAL A 349 2.07 -12.77 -28.87
C VAL A 349 1.01 -12.74 -29.97
N GLN A 350 1.13 -13.65 -30.94
CA GLN A 350 0.06 -13.89 -31.90
C GLN A 350 -0.94 -14.85 -31.25
N GLU A 351 -2.08 -14.33 -30.81
CA GLU A 351 -3.24 -15.17 -30.46
C GLU A 351 -3.82 -15.74 -31.77
N GLU A 352 -3.81 -17.07 -31.92
CA GLU A 352 -4.46 -17.78 -33.05
C GLU A 352 -6.00 -17.79 -32.89
N SER A 353 -6.62 -16.61 -32.89
CA SER A 353 -8.06 -16.46 -33.04
C SER A 353 -8.40 -15.17 -33.77
N LYS A 354 -9.26 -15.28 -34.78
CA LYS A 354 -9.81 -14.11 -35.49
C LYS A 354 -10.69 -13.32 -34.52
N GLU A 355 -10.62 -11.99 -34.58
CA GLU A 355 -11.30 -11.02 -33.70
C GLU A 355 -10.65 -10.74 -32.32
N SER A 356 -9.33 -10.50 -32.29
CA SER A 356 -8.70 -9.64 -31.27
C SER A 356 -7.40 -8.98 -31.77
N PRO A 357 -7.06 -7.75 -31.34
CA PRO A 357 -5.78 -7.13 -31.68
C PRO A 357 -4.62 -7.81 -30.93
N ALA A 358 -3.54 -8.11 -31.64
CA ALA A 358 -2.39 -8.84 -31.10
C ALA A 358 -1.75 -8.13 -29.89
N LYS A 359 -1.68 -8.85 -28.77
CA LYS A 359 -1.06 -8.37 -27.53
C LYS A 359 0.46 -8.60 -27.56
N VAL A 360 1.18 -7.84 -26.76
CA VAL A 360 2.65 -7.89 -26.69
C VAL A 360 3.06 -8.12 -25.26
N GLU A 361 3.73 -9.23 -24.99
CA GLU A 361 4.30 -9.54 -23.69
C GLU A 361 5.66 -8.82 -23.53
N VAL A 362 5.92 -8.30 -22.33
CA VAL A 362 7.14 -7.54 -22.04
C VAL A 362 8.08 -8.38 -21.20
N THR A 363 9.10 -8.94 -21.83
CA THR A 363 10.18 -9.66 -21.16
C THR A 363 11.40 -8.76 -20.98
N LEU A 364 12.00 -8.81 -19.79
CA LEU A 364 13.32 -8.23 -19.52
C LEU A 364 14.38 -9.28 -19.84
N GLU A 365 15.42 -8.91 -20.58
CA GLU A 365 16.55 -9.79 -20.88
C GLU A 365 17.32 -10.18 -19.60
N GLU A 366 17.01 -11.36 -19.05
CA GLU A 366 17.92 -12.15 -18.20
C GLU A 366 17.97 -13.66 -18.56
N GLU A 367 17.12 -14.16 -19.48
CA GLU A 367 17.09 -15.58 -19.89
C GLU A 367 16.95 -15.79 -21.41
N VAL A 368 17.93 -15.34 -22.19
CA VAL A 368 18.22 -15.92 -23.51
C VAL A 368 19.73 -16.15 -23.59
N GLU A 369 20.17 -17.38 -23.38
CA GLU A 369 21.52 -17.81 -23.79
C GLU A 369 21.68 -17.58 -25.29
N GLU A 370 22.89 -17.21 -25.71
CA GLU A 370 23.25 -16.99 -27.11
C GLU A 370 22.91 -18.22 -27.97
N LYS A 371 21.79 -18.16 -28.68
CA LYS A 371 21.53 -18.97 -29.87
C LYS A 371 21.27 -18.04 -31.02
N GLU A 372 22.33 -17.81 -31.79
CA GLU A 372 22.25 -17.22 -33.12
C GLU A 372 21.12 -17.88 -33.92
N PHE A 373 20.21 -17.06 -34.45
CA PHE A 373 19.39 -17.48 -35.57
C PHE A 373 19.66 -16.56 -36.75
N ILE A 374 20.55 -17.02 -37.62
CA ILE A 374 20.94 -16.38 -38.86
C ILE A 374 19.70 -16.26 -39.77
N LEU A 375 19.32 -15.04 -40.08
CA LEU A 375 18.33 -14.73 -41.12
C LEU A 375 18.89 -15.15 -42.50
N LYS A 376 18.53 -16.35 -42.95
CA LYS A 376 18.55 -16.65 -44.39
C LYS A 376 17.29 -16.09 -45.03
N ILE A 377 17.42 -14.88 -45.58
CA ILE A 377 16.45 -14.34 -46.54
C ILE A 377 16.63 -15.15 -47.83
N ASN A 378 15.70 -16.07 -48.11
CA ASN A 378 15.59 -16.65 -49.43
C ASN A 378 15.01 -15.59 -50.38
N THR A 379 15.91 -14.90 -51.07
CA THR A 379 15.64 -14.40 -52.42
C THR A 379 15.95 -15.56 -53.37
N ASP A 380 14.98 -15.96 -54.20
CA ASP A 380 15.15 -16.01 -55.66
C ASP A 380 13.96 -16.64 -56.39
N SER A 381 13.67 -16.06 -57.56
CA SER A 381 12.83 -16.55 -58.68
C SER A 381 11.31 -16.67 -58.47
#